data_AF-A0A1I6Q9K5-F1
#
_entry.id   AF-A0A1I6Q9K5-F1
#
_cell.length_a   1.000
_cell.length_b   1.000
_cell.length_c   1.000
_cell.angle_alpha   90.00
_cell.angle_beta   90.00
_cell.angle_gamma   90.00
#
_symmetry.space_group_name_H-M   'P 1'
#
loop_
_entity.id
_entity.type
_entity.pdbx_description
1 polymer ?
#
loop_
_entity_poly.entity_id
_entity_poly.type
_entity_poly.pdbx_seq_one_letter_code
_entity_poly.pdbx_strand_id
1 'polypeptide(L)'
;MNKADNGDCISLQTENNFILIDGGTAQSFDVWKTQIIGVTDKIDTLIITHIDSDHVNGIIRLLQHPQCPEISEVYFNGVEQLFETNAVENSTDKKTDRQLEALEGELAVINENKKIGYSEGTSLSYLLKSKNINCNPIVNGQAIFRENISEFYSGNIKFNIIGPTLEDINELKEKWKDKLRQKNIRAKIISKAYAKAFETYLSTLEDDHYINNQITSSLSKTVDELATSQFISDTSLPNKSSLSFLLEHNDKRILCLGDCHVETVESWLNYREIEILDVDLVKISHHGSKNNTSLNLLNRINCRNYFISTNGNLHSHPDLETLARIAKVNKDKETFINMNYEIENIPSWFLEEIEEQYSNIKIMMGIEGVEF
;
A
#
# COMPACT_ATOMS: atom_id res chain seq x y z
N MET A 1 13.53 -4.90 0.04
CA MET A 1 12.69 -3.72 0.29
C MET A 1 13.51 -2.49 -0.05
N ASN A 2 13.02 -1.69 -0.97
CA ASN A 2 13.70 -0.45 -1.32
C ASN A 2 13.44 0.61 -0.24
N LYS A 3 14.36 1.55 -0.11
CA LYS A 3 14.20 2.70 0.79
C LYS A 3 13.23 3.71 0.16
N ALA A 4 12.01 3.76 0.68
CA ALA A 4 10.82 4.41 0.11
C ALA A 4 10.27 5.59 0.95
N ASP A 5 11.09 6.14 1.84
CA ASP A 5 10.70 7.07 2.91
C ASP A 5 9.60 6.50 3.82
N ASN A 6 8.45 7.16 3.90
CA ASN A 6 7.29 6.70 4.66
C ASN A 6 6.39 5.74 3.88
N GLY A 7 6.74 5.40 2.64
CA GLY A 7 5.93 4.59 1.75
C GLY A 7 6.41 3.16 1.52
N ASP A 8 5.79 2.48 0.56
CA ASP A 8 6.20 1.15 0.10
C ASP A 8 6.91 1.18 -1.25
N CYS A 9 7.98 0.40 -1.37
CA CYS A 9 8.60 0.05 -2.65
C CYS A 9 9.32 -1.29 -2.49
N ILE A 10 8.83 -2.32 -3.18
CA ILE A 10 9.30 -3.69 -3.04
C ILE A 10 9.64 -4.25 -4.41
N SER A 11 10.90 -4.62 -4.60
CA SER A 11 11.34 -5.45 -5.72
C SER A 11 11.28 -6.92 -5.31
N LEU A 12 10.65 -7.76 -6.13
CA LEU A 12 10.74 -9.22 -6.04
C LEU A 12 11.41 -9.73 -7.32
N GLN A 13 12.48 -10.47 -7.15
CA GLN A 13 13.24 -11.03 -8.26
C GLN A 13 13.24 -12.55 -8.18
N THR A 14 12.98 -13.17 -9.31
CA THR A 14 13.13 -14.61 -9.52
C THR A 14 14.17 -14.83 -10.63
N GLU A 15 14.47 -16.08 -10.97
CA GLU A 15 15.38 -16.38 -12.08
C GLU A 15 14.95 -15.73 -13.41
N ASN A 16 13.64 -15.57 -13.64
CA ASN A 16 13.09 -15.16 -14.94
C ASN A 16 12.19 -13.92 -14.89
N ASN A 17 11.80 -13.45 -13.70
CA ASN A 17 10.82 -12.38 -13.54
C ASN A 17 11.28 -11.32 -12.54
N PHE A 18 11.02 -10.06 -12.88
CA PHE A 18 11.16 -8.92 -12.00
C PHE A 18 9.80 -8.27 -11.75
N ILE A 19 9.37 -8.25 -10.49
CA ILE A 19 8.14 -7.59 -10.04
C ILE A 19 8.52 -6.36 -9.23
N LEU A 20 7.87 -5.23 -9.53
CA LEU A 20 7.91 -4.03 -8.70
C LEU A 20 6.53 -3.79 -8.08
N ILE A 21 6.48 -3.64 -6.76
CA ILE A 21 5.27 -3.30 -6.01
C ILE A 21 5.49 -1.93 -5.37
N ASP A 22 4.66 -0.96 -5.76
CA ASP A 22 4.72 0.45 -5.37
C ASP A 22 6.09 1.11 -5.64
N GLY A 23 6.18 2.43 -5.41
CA GLY A 23 7.35 3.24 -5.72
C GLY A 23 7.75 4.23 -4.64
N GLY A 24 7.11 4.24 -3.48
CA GLY A 24 7.44 5.22 -2.45
C GLY A 24 7.04 6.65 -2.83
N THR A 25 7.58 7.59 -2.05
CA THR A 25 7.50 9.03 -2.33
C THR A 25 8.30 9.42 -3.59
N ALA A 26 8.04 10.61 -4.13
CA ALA A 26 8.82 11.15 -5.25
C ALA A 26 10.33 11.28 -4.91
N GLN A 27 10.63 11.67 -3.67
CA GLN A 27 12.00 11.87 -3.19
C GLN A 27 12.75 10.54 -3.08
N SER A 28 12.06 9.49 -2.62
CA SER A 28 12.65 8.17 -2.45
C SER A 28 13.13 7.55 -3.77
N PHE A 29 12.56 7.95 -4.91
CA PHE A 29 12.99 7.49 -6.24
C PHE A 29 14.49 7.67 -6.45
N ASP A 30 15.09 8.79 -6.02
CA ASP A 30 16.52 9.02 -6.21
C ASP A 30 17.40 8.05 -5.40
N VAL A 31 16.84 7.44 -4.35
CA VAL A 31 17.49 6.43 -3.51
C VAL A 31 17.38 5.05 -4.16
N TRP A 32 16.18 4.62 -4.55
CA TRP A 32 15.97 3.24 -5.00
C TRP A 32 16.13 3.03 -6.51
N LYS A 33 16.13 4.09 -7.33
CA LYS A 33 16.25 3.94 -8.80
C LYS A 33 17.47 3.14 -9.24
N THR A 34 18.58 3.18 -8.48
CA THR A 34 19.82 2.47 -8.78
C THR A 34 19.68 0.96 -8.66
N GLN A 35 18.65 0.48 -7.95
CA GLN A 35 18.32 -0.95 -7.82
C GLN A 35 17.51 -1.48 -9.02
N ILE A 36 17.05 -0.59 -9.90
CA ILE A 36 16.16 -0.94 -11.02
C ILE A 36 16.78 -0.49 -12.34
N ILE A 37 17.09 0.80 -12.46
CA ILE A 37 17.63 1.41 -13.67
C ILE A 37 19.06 0.92 -13.91
N GLY A 38 19.27 0.23 -15.03
CA GLY A 38 20.55 -0.37 -15.39
C GLY A 38 20.82 -1.71 -14.71
N VAL A 39 19.91 -2.18 -13.83
CA VAL A 39 19.95 -3.51 -13.21
C VAL A 39 19.06 -4.47 -13.99
N THR A 40 17.87 -4.02 -14.39
CA THR A 40 16.98 -4.76 -15.27
C THR A 40 16.57 -3.92 -16.47
N ASP A 41 16.49 -4.56 -17.63
CA ASP A 41 15.93 -3.96 -18.84
C ASP A 41 14.39 -4.08 -18.86
N LYS A 42 13.82 -4.88 -17.96
CA LYS A 42 12.40 -5.23 -17.96
C LYS A 42 11.81 -5.38 -16.55
N ILE A 43 10.63 -4.80 -16.34
CA ILE A 43 9.73 -5.07 -15.21
C ILE A 43 8.57 -5.89 -15.78
N ASP A 44 8.54 -7.18 -15.47
CA ASP A 44 7.48 -8.07 -15.96
C ASP A 44 6.11 -7.68 -15.38
N THR A 45 6.11 -7.30 -14.10
CA THR A 45 4.89 -6.97 -13.38
C THR A 45 5.12 -5.73 -12.52
N LEU A 46 4.33 -4.69 -12.77
CA LEU A 46 4.24 -3.52 -11.90
C LEU A 46 2.89 -3.55 -11.19
N ILE A 47 2.90 -3.59 -9.86
CA ILE A 47 1.69 -3.53 -9.02
C ILE A 47 1.70 -2.22 -8.26
N ILE A 48 0.60 -1.49 -8.31
CA ILE A 48 0.37 -0.32 -7.47
C ILE A 48 -0.79 -0.65 -6.54
N THR A 49 -0.51 -0.75 -5.25
CA THR A 49 -1.45 -1.28 -4.26
C THR A 49 -2.66 -0.36 -4.08
N HIS A 50 -2.44 0.96 -4.03
CA HIS A 50 -3.47 1.99 -3.93
C HIS A 50 -2.96 3.35 -4.39
N ILE A 51 -3.79 4.40 -4.30
CA ILE A 51 -3.59 5.69 -4.98
C ILE A 51 -3.06 6.75 -4.01
N ASP A 52 -2.06 6.39 -3.21
CA ASP A 52 -1.52 7.26 -2.17
C ASP A 52 -0.14 7.77 -2.58
N SER A 53 0.16 8.99 -2.16
CA SER A 53 1.30 9.75 -2.67
C SER A 53 2.66 9.10 -2.34
N ASP A 54 2.73 8.34 -1.26
CA ASP A 54 3.87 7.55 -0.81
C ASP A 54 3.89 6.13 -1.39
N HIS A 55 2.97 5.79 -2.29
CA HIS A 55 3.02 4.57 -3.09
C HIS A 55 3.24 4.87 -4.58
N VAL A 56 2.60 5.92 -5.11
CA VAL A 56 2.55 6.18 -6.56
C VAL A 56 3.64 7.11 -7.10
N ASN A 57 4.14 8.04 -6.29
CA ASN A 57 4.95 9.15 -6.82
C ASN A 57 6.32 8.70 -7.33
N GLY A 58 6.97 7.72 -6.69
CA GLY A 58 8.21 7.18 -7.25
C GLY A 58 7.99 6.37 -8.53
N ILE A 59 6.80 5.79 -8.74
CA ILE A 59 6.43 5.15 -10.03
C ILE A 59 6.24 6.21 -11.12
N ILE A 60 5.60 7.34 -10.81
CA ILE A 60 5.50 8.48 -11.74
C ILE A 60 6.90 8.90 -12.19
N ARG A 61 7.85 8.97 -11.25
CA ARG A 61 9.25 9.28 -11.55
C ARG A 61 9.94 8.25 -12.41
N LEU A 62 9.76 6.97 -12.10
CA LEU A 62 10.28 5.88 -12.90
C LEU A 62 9.80 5.97 -14.34
N LEU A 63 8.49 6.13 -14.55
CA LEU A 63 7.88 6.20 -15.89
C LEU A 63 8.33 7.43 -16.69
N GLN A 64 8.69 8.53 -16.04
CA GLN A 64 9.23 9.73 -16.68
C GLN A 64 10.73 9.63 -16.96
N HIS A 65 11.44 8.70 -16.33
CA HIS A 65 12.88 8.56 -16.49
C HIS A 65 13.24 8.08 -17.92
N PRO A 66 14.24 8.66 -18.59
CA PRO A 66 14.63 8.25 -19.95
C PRO A 66 15.10 6.80 -20.09
N GLN A 67 15.60 6.23 -18.99
CA GLN A 67 16.06 4.85 -18.89
C GLN A 67 15.08 3.96 -18.11
N CYS A 68 13.80 4.31 -18.10
CA CYS A 68 12.75 3.44 -17.55
C CYS A 68 12.81 2.07 -18.26
N PRO A 69 12.90 0.95 -17.52
CA PRO A 69 12.80 -0.39 -18.11
C PRO A 69 11.49 -0.58 -18.87
N GLU A 70 11.45 -1.55 -19.78
CA GLU A 70 10.18 -1.97 -20.38
C GLU A 70 9.26 -2.53 -19.29
N ILE A 71 7.99 -2.10 -19.26
CA ILE A 71 7.00 -2.63 -18.31
C ILE A 71 5.99 -3.46 -19.10
N SER A 72 5.91 -4.77 -18.80
CA SER A 72 5.01 -5.67 -19.52
C SER A 72 3.56 -5.61 -19.03
N GLU A 73 3.34 -5.76 -17.73
CA GLU A 73 2.01 -5.77 -17.14
C GLU A 73 1.91 -4.76 -16.00
N VAL A 74 0.81 -4.01 -15.94
CA VAL A 74 0.50 -3.09 -14.85
C VAL A 74 -0.80 -3.49 -14.18
N TYR A 75 -0.78 -3.65 -12.87
CA TYR A 75 -1.94 -3.93 -12.03
C TYR A 75 -2.17 -2.74 -11.09
N PHE A 76 -3.24 -2.00 -11.34
CA PHE A 76 -3.54 -0.74 -10.65
C PHE A 76 -5.03 -0.41 -10.77
N ASN A 77 -5.68 -0.11 -9.65
CA ASN A 77 -7.08 0.35 -9.64
C ASN A 77 -7.17 1.88 -9.74
N GLY A 78 -6.66 2.43 -10.84
CA GLY A 78 -6.71 3.85 -11.13
C GLY A 78 -8.11 4.36 -11.48
N VAL A 79 -8.20 5.66 -11.76
CA VAL A 79 -9.48 6.31 -12.05
C VAL A 79 -10.17 5.73 -13.30
N GLU A 80 -9.41 5.33 -14.32
CA GLU A 80 -9.91 4.66 -15.53
C GLU A 80 -10.56 3.31 -15.20
N GLN A 81 -9.91 2.51 -14.35
CA GLN A 81 -10.39 1.19 -13.94
C GLN A 81 -11.65 1.28 -13.08
N LEU A 82 -11.75 2.32 -12.25
CA LEU A 82 -12.88 2.51 -11.35
C LEU A 82 -14.12 3.04 -12.05
N PHE A 83 -14.01 4.03 -12.94
CA PHE A 83 -15.18 4.74 -13.45
C PHE A 83 -15.58 4.42 -14.89
N GLU A 84 -14.86 3.51 -15.57
CA GLU A 84 -15.19 3.00 -16.91
C GLU A 84 -15.88 4.04 -17.80
N THR A 85 -15.19 5.15 -18.13
CA THR A 85 -15.81 6.12 -19.05
C THR A 85 -15.52 5.73 -20.48
N ASN A 86 -16.59 5.53 -21.26
CA ASN A 86 -16.54 5.51 -22.72
C ASN A 86 -15.81 6.76 -23.20
N ALA A 87 -14.55 6.61 -23.59
CA ALA A 87 -13.77 7.68 -24.16
C ALA A 87 -14.39 8.03 -25.52
N VAL A 88 -15.17 9.11 -25.57
CA VAL A 88 -15.21 9.89 -26.81
C VAL A 88 -13.90 10.67 -26.83
N GLU A 89 -12.88 10.00 -27.38
CA GLU A 89 -11.57 10.59 -27.66
C GLU A 89 -11.77 12.00 -28.25
N ASN A 90 -11.07 12.98 -27.67
CA ASN A 90 -11.03 14.39 -28.09
C ASN A 90 -12.17 15.32 -27.69
N SER A 91 -13.10 14.92 -26.82
CA SER A 91 -14.07 15.87 -26.24
C SER A 91 -13.60 16.43 -24.89
N THR A 92 -12.88 17.55 -24.90
CA THR A 92 -12.59 18.31 -23.67
C THR A 92 -13.82 19.12 -23.26
N ASP A 93 -14.40 18.83 -22.10
CA ASP A 93 -15.36 19.74 -21.47
C ASP A 93 -14.60 20.77 -20.63
N LYS A 94 -14.12 21.84 -21.29
CA LYS A 94 -13.35 22.92 -20.67
C LYS A 94 -14.02 23.53 -19.45
N LYS A 95 -15.36 23.50 -19.37
CA LYS A 95 -16.09 24.01 -18.21
C LYS A 95 -15.94 23.05 -17.03
N THR A 96 -16.18 21.76 -17.27
CA THR A 96 -16.00 20.72 -16.25
C THR A 96 -14.55 20.64 -15.79
N ASP A 97 -13.56 20.71 -16.69
CA ASP A 97 -12.14 20.69 -16.31
C ASP A 97 -11.79 21.85 -15.37
N ARG A 98 -12.24 23.07 -15.65
CA ARG A 98 -12.04 24.22 -14.74
C ARG A 98 -12.68 24.01 -13.37
N GLN A 99 -13.83 23.33 -13.31
CA GLN A 99 -14.48 23.02 -12.03
C GLN A 99 -13.69 21.97 -11.25
N LEU A 100 -13.12 20.98 -11.94
CA LEU A 100 -12.27 19.94 -11.35
C LEU A 100 -10.93 20.51 -10.88
N GLU A 101 -10.30 21.39 -11.65
CA GLU A 101 -9.08 22.12 -11.26
C GLU A 101 -9.33 23.01 -10.02
N ALA A 102 -10.47 23.70 -9.98
CA ALA A 102 -10.85 24.48 -8.80
C ALA A 102 -11.09 23.59 -7.57
N LEU A 103 -11.72 22.42 -7.75
CA LEU A 103 -11.91 21.44 -6.69
C LEU A 103 -10.56 20.88 -6.21
N GLU A 104 -9.66 20.53 -7.12
CA GLU A 104 -8.33 20.04 -6.79
C GLU A 104 -7.53 21.06 -5.98
N GLY A 105 -7.55 22.34 -6.39
CA GLY A 105 -6.91 23.41 -5.64
C GLY A 105 -7.50 23.59 -4.23
N GLU A 106 -8.82 23.45 -4.08
CA GLU A 106 -9.47 23.48 -2.76
C GLU A 106 -9.04 22.31 -1.87
N LEU A 107 -8.96 21.10 -2.43
CA LEU A 107 -8.56 19.89 -1.71
C LEU A 107 -7.06 19.93 -1.34
N ALA A 108 -6.20 20.41 -2.24
CA ALA A 108 -4.77 20.51 -2.00
C ALA A 108 -4.43 21.46 -0.82
N VAL A 109 -5.18 22.56 -0.65
CA VAL A 109 -5.01 23.47 0.49
C VAL A 109 -5.32 22.77 1.83
N ILE A 110 -6.24 21.80 1.84
CA ILE A 110 -6.52 21.00 3.04
C ILE A 110 -5.31 20.15 3.39
N ASN A 111 -4.63 19.57 2.40
CA ASN A 111 -3.43 18.75 2.58
C ASN A 111 -2.20 19.57 2.98
N GLU A 112 -1.99 20.78 2.43
CA GLU A 112 -0.86 21.65 2.80
C GLU A 112 -0.90 22.04 4.28
N ASN A 113 -2.09 22.31 4.81
CA ASN A 113 -2.28 22.58 6.24
C ASN A 113 -2.01 21.35 7.12
N LYS A 114 -1.95 20.14 6.53
CA LYS A 114 -1.71 18.85 7.19
C LYS A 114 -0.31 18.26 6.93
N LYS A 115 0.61 18.98 6.25
CA LYS A 115 2.01 18.56 5.95
C LYS A 115 2.13 17.18 5.26
N ILE A 116 1.61 17.05 4.05
CA ILE A 116 1.93 15.90 3.17
C ILE A 116 2.96 16.31 2.11
N GLY A 117 3.83 15.35 1.75
CA GLY A 117 4.91 15.51 0.77
C GLY A 117 4.45 16.06 -0.58
N TYR A 118 5.35 16.80 -1.23
CA TYR A 118 5.14 17.42 -2.55
C TYR A 118 4.54 16.41 -3.54
N SER A 119 3.29 16.60 -3.96
CA SER A 119 2.76 15.89 -5.12
C SER A 119 3.44 16.44 -6.37
N GLU A 120 4.07 15.55 -7.15
CA GLU A 120 4.43 15.92 -8.51
C GLU A 120 3.11 16.22 -9.24
N GLY A 121 3.01 17.35 -9.94
CA GLY A 121 1.73 17.87 -10.47
C GLY A 121 1.05 17.05 -11.59
N THR A 122 1.25 15.73 -11.63
CA THR A 122 0.71 14.76 -12.58
C THR A 122 0.07 13.58 -11.85
N SER A 123 -0.98 13.02 -12.43
CA SER A 123 -1.64 11.80 -11.97
C SER A 123 -0.99 10.56 -12.61
N LEU A 124 -0.82 9.49 -11.83
CA LEU A 124 -0.29 8.21 -12.33
C LEU A 124 -1.22 7.64 -13.41
N SER A 125 -2.53 7.67 -13.16
CA SER A 125 -3.55 7.17 -14.08
C SER A 125 -3.46 7.87 -15.45
N TYR A 126 -3.32 9.20 -15.45
CA TYR A 126 -3.11 9.98 -16.67
C TYR A 126 -1.78 9.66 -17.37
N LEU A 127 -0.70 9.49 -16.61
CA LEU A 127 0.63 9.19 -17.16
C LEU A 127 0.63 7.83 -17.89
N LEU A 128 0.08 6.79 -17.26
CA LEU A 128 -0.07 5.45 -17.84
C LEU A 128 -0.85 5.51 -19.16
N LYS A 129 -1.99 6.20 -19.16
CA LYS A 129 -2.80 6.42 -20.37
C LYS A 129 -2.04 7.18 -21.46
N SER A 130 -1.30 8.23 -21.11
CA SER A 130 -0.53 9.03 -22.08
C SER A 130 0.60 8.24 -22.74
N LYS A 131 1.10 7.19 -22.07
CA LYS A 131 2.10 6.25 -22.57
C LYS A 131 1.50 5.02 -23.25
N ASN A 132 0.17 4.96 -23.38
CA ASN A 132 -0.56 3.81 -23.92
C ASN A 132 -0.27 2.49 -23.16
N ILE A 133 -0.07 2.59 -21.85
CA ILE A 133 0.12 1.44 -20.96
C ILE A 133 -1.27 1.03 -20.45
N ASN A 134 -1.72 -0.15 -20.86
CA ASN A 134 -2.98 -0.72 -20.40
C ASN A 134 -2.80 -1.36 -19.02
N CYS A 135 -3.69 -1.01 -18.09
CA CYS A 135 -3.72 -1.62 -16.76
C CYS A 135 -4.68 -2.82 -16.74
N ASN A 136 -4.47 -3.73 -15.79
CA ASN A 136 -5.36 -4.84 -15.44
C ASN A 136 -5.77 -5.71 -16.65
N PRO A 137 -4.81 -6.24 -17.44
CA PRO A 137 -5.12 -7.03 -18.64
C PRO A 137 -5.95 -8.28 -18.32
N ILE A 138 -5.75 -8.88 -17.14
CA ILE A 138 -6.46 -10.07 -16.63
C ILE A 138 -7.98 -9.90 -16.50
N VAL A 139 -8.46 -8.65 -16.41
CA VAL A 139 -9.88 -8.29 -16.28
C VAL A 139 -10.28 -7.28 -17.35
N ASN A 140 -9.62 -7.32 -18.52
CA ASN A 140 -9.93 -6.47 -19.68
C ASN A 140 -9.93 -4.96 -19.35
N GLY A 141 -9.03 -4.51 -18.48
CA GLY A 141 -8.90 -3.10 -18.11
C GLY A 141 -9.87 -2.61 -17.05
N GLN A 142 -10.72 -3.48 -16.50
CA GLN A 142 -11.60 -3.17 -15.38
C GLN A 142 -10.84 -3.12 -14.04
N ALA A 143 -11.48 -2.65 -12.98
CA ALA A 143 -10.93 -2.74 -11.63
C ALA A 143 -10.75 -4.21 -11.19
N ILE A 144 -9.63 -4.48 -10.52
CA ILE A 144 -9.33 -5.72 -9.84
C ILE A 144 -9.97 -5.69 -8.46
N PHE A 145 -10.79 -6.70 -8.17
CA PHE A 145 -11.33 -6.95 -6.84
C PHE A 145 -11.63 -8.44 -6.72
N ARG A 146 -11.64 -8.93 -5.49
CA ARG A 146 -11.70 -10.35 -5.14
C ARG A 146 -12.80 -11.12 -5.86
N GLU A 147 -13.99 -10.54 -5.99
CA GLU A 147 -15.16 -11.19 -6.60
C GLU A 147 -15.11 -11.24 -8.14
N ASN A 148 -14.31 -10.41 -8.81
CA ASN A 148 -14.14 -10.44 -10.27
C ASN A 148 -12.97 -11.35 -10.68
N ILE A 149 -11.89 -11.32 -9.90
CA ILE A 149 -10.73 -12.19 -10.13
C ILE A 149 -10.17 -12.67 -8.79
N SER A 150 -10.24 -13.98 -8.56
CA SER A 150 -9.75 -14.59 -7.32
C SER A 150 -8.27 -14.98 -7.39
N GLU A 151 -7.78 -15.31 -8.59
CA GLU A 151 -6.37 -15.60 -8.84
C GLU A 151 -5.97 -15.30 -10.28
N PHE A 152 -4.70 -14.97 -10.49
CA PHE A 152 -4.09 -14.84 -11.82
C PHE A 152 -2.61 -15.25 -11.78
N TYR A 153 -1.98 -15.34 -12.95
CA TYR A 153 -0.57 -15.64 -13.08
C TYR A 153 0.14 -14.53 -13.83
N SER A 154 1.33 -14.17 -13.39
CA SER A 154 2.29 -13.42 -14.20
C SER A 154 3.58 -14.24 -14.27
N GLY A 155 3.91 -14.72 -15.47
CA GLY A 155 4.93 -15.77 -15.64
C GLY A 155 4.54 -17.05 -14.90
N ASN A 156 5.43 -17.56 -14.05
CA ASN A 156 5.21 -18.75 -13.21
C ASN A 156 4.77 -18.41 -11.77
N ILE A 157 4.46 -17.14 -11.51
CA ILE A 157 4.08 -16.65 -10.19
C ILE A 157 2.56 -16.56 -10.12
N LYS A 158 1.98 -17.25 -9.14
CA LYS A 158 0.54 -17.21 -8.87
C LYS A 158 0.23 -16.11 -7.88
N PHE A 159 -0.79 -15.32 -8.17
CA PHE A 159 -1.34 -14.30 -7.28
C PHE A 159 -2.75 -14.74 -6.88
N ASN A 160 -3.03 -14.85 -5.58
CA ASN A 160 -4.39 -15.01 -5.05
C ASN A 160 -4.84 -13.65 -4.49
N ILE A 161 -5.91 -13.08 -5.02
CA ILE A 161 -6.43 -11.79 -4.58
C ILE A 161 -7.14 -11.92 -3.23
N ILE A 162 -6.74 -11.06 -2.28
CA ILE A 162 -7.32 -10.94 -0.95
C ILE A 162 -8.29 -9.75 -0.91
N GLY A 163 -7.82 -8.61 -1.42
CA GLY A 163 -8.58 -7.36 -1.52
C GLY A 163 -8.12 -6.51 -2.70
N PRO A 164 -8.87 -5.46 -3.04
CA PRO A 164 -10.11 -5.04 -2.39
C PRO A 164 -11.31 -5.94 -2.74
N THR A 165 -12.41 -5.78 -2.01
CA THR A 165 -13.70 -6.42 -2.34
C THR A 165 -14.55 -5.53 -3.25
N LEU A 166 -15.58 -6.09 -3.88
CA LEU A 166 -16.56 -5.33 -4.65
C LEU A 166 -17.24 -4.22 -3.81
N GLU A 167 -17.45 -4.47 -2.51
CA GLU A 167 -18.02 -3.49 -1.60
C GLU A 167 -17.09 -2.29 -1.44
N ASP A 168 -15.80 -2.52 -1.22
CA ASP A 168 -14.78 -1.46 -1.08
C ASP A 168 -14.70 -0.60 -2.34
N ILE A 169 -14.67 -1.26 -3.50
CA ILE A 169 -14.66 -0.61 -4.82
C ILE A 169 -15.91 0.25 -5.02
N ASN A 170 -17.09 -0.22 -4.63
CA ASN A 170 -18.33 0.54 -4.79
C ASN A 170 -18.42 1.71 -3.81
N GLU A 171 -17.99 1.52 -2.56
CA GLU A 171 -17.95 2.57 -1.54
C GLU A 171 -17.05 3.73 -1.98
N LEU A 172 -15.84 3.43 -2.49
CA LEU A 172 -14.91 4.41 -3.05
C LEU A 172 -15.54 5.19 -4.22
N LYS A 173 -16.19 4.49 -5.15
CA LYS A 173 -16.87 5.11 -6.29
C LYS A 173 -17.99 6.04 -5.86
N GLU A 174 -18.83 5.63 -4.91
CA GLU A 174 -19.96 6.44 -4.44
C GLU A 174 -19.50 7.67 -3.66
N LYS A 175 -18.45 7.57 -2.83
CA LYS A 175 -17.86 8.73 -2.12
C LYS A 175 -17.37 9.80 -3.10
N TRP A 176 -16.69 9.41 -4.17
CA TRP A 176 -16.28 10.36 -5.19
C TRP A 176 -17.45 10.96 -5.96
N LYS A 177 -18.43 10.15 -6.36
CA LYS A 177 -19.66 10.63 -7.01
C LYS A 177 -20.41 11.62 -6.10
N ASP A 178 -20.47 11.37 -4.80
CA ASP A 178 -21.04 12.28 -3.80
C ASP A 178 -20.28 13.60 -3.76
N LYS A 179 -18.95 13.58 -3.75
CA LYS A 179 -18.13 14.79 -3.78
C LYS A 179 -18.40 15.61 -5.05
N LEU A 180 -18.48 14.97 -6.21
CA LEU A 180 -18.84 15.63 -7.47
C LEU A 180 -20.26 16.22 -7.43
N ARG A 181 -21.24 15.50 -6.87
CA ARG A 181 -22.62 15.98 -6.69
C ARG A 181 -22.68 17.21 -5.79
N GLN A 182 -21.98 17.19 -4.65
CA GLN A 182 -21.91 18.33 -3.72
C GLN A 182 -21.35 19.59 -4.39
N LYS A 183 -20.39 19.42 -5.31
CA LYS A 183 -19.77 20.51 -6.07
C LYS A 183 -20.51 20.84 -7.38
N ASN A 184 -21.64 20.19 -7.66
CA ASN A 184 -22.41 20.32 -8.90
C ASN A 184 -21.57 20.08 -10.17
N ILE A 185 -20.60 19.16 -10.11
CA ILE A 185 -19.74 18.78 -11.23
C ILE A 185 -20.37 17.57 -11.93
N ARG A 186 -20.57 17.68 -13.25
CA ARG A 186 -21.13 16.60 -14.08
C ARG A 186 -20.09 16.11 -15.08
N ALA A 187 -19.07 15.45 -14.56
CA ALA A 187 -18.03 14.88 -15.39
C ALA A 187 -18.53 13.63 -16.12
N LYS A 188 -18.45 13.67 -17.45
CA LYS A 188 -18.81 12.56 -18.35
C LYS A 188 -17.60 11.81 -18.89
N ILE A 189 -16.41 12.37 -18.71
CA ILE A 189 -15.16 11.94 -19.34
C ILE A 189 -14.07 12.02 -18.27
N ILE A 190 -13.20 11.02 -18.25
CA ILE A 190 -11.98 11.04 -17.45
C ILE A 190 -10.92 11.86 -18.20
N SER A 191 -10.77 13.12 -17.80
CA SER A 191 -9.73 14.05 -18.24
C SER A 191 -8.54 14.05 -17.26
N LYS A 192 -7.45 14.73 -17.63
CA LYS A 192 -6.33 14.97 -16.69
C LYS A 192 -6.80 15.66 -15.40
N ALA A 193 -7.70 16.64 -15.52
CA ALA A 193 -8.27 17.35 -14.38
C ALA A 193 -9.13 16.42 -13.50
N TYR A 194 -9.87 15.49 -14.11
CA TYR A 194 -10.64 14.49 -13.37
C TYR A 194 -9.73 13.56 -12.56
N ALA A 195 -8.70 13.01 -13.22
CA ALA A 195 -7.76 12.11 -12.57
C ALA A 195 -7.05 12.81 -11.39
N LYS A 196 -6.53 14.02 -11.62
CA LYS A 196 -5.87 14.80 -10.56
C LYS A 196 -6.82 15.12 -9.39
N ALA A 197 -8.05 15.58 -9.68
CA ALA A 197 -9.01 15.90 -8.63
C ALA A 197 -9.45 14.66 -7.84
N PHE A 198 -9.54 13.50 -8.48
CA PHE A 198 -9.85 12.23 -7.82
C PHE A 198 -8.72 11.78 -6.90
N GLU A 199 -7.49 11.75 -7.40
CA GLU A 199 -6.31 11.34 -6.61
C GLU A 199 -6.10 12.29 -5.41
N THR A 200 -6.19 13.61 -5.61
CA THR A 200 -6.13 14.58 -4.51
C THR A 200 -7.29 14.42 -3.52
N TYR A 201 -8.47 13.97 -3.97
CA TYR A 201 -9.60 13.70 -3.06
C TYR A 201 -9.34 12.49 -2.17
N LEU A 202 -8.76 11.42 -2.71
CA LEU A 202 -8.45 10.22 -1.93
C LEU A 202 -7.52 10.53 -0.77
N SER A 203 -6.46 11.31 -1.02
CA SER A 203 -5.53 11.71 0.03
C SER A 203 -6.17 12.54 1.15
N THR A 204 -7.33 13.18 0.90
CA THR A 204 -8.08 13.88 1.97
C THR A 204 -8.85 12.93 2.88
N LEU A 205 -9.06 11.68 2.47
CA LEU A 205 -9.80 10.65 3.21
C LEU A 205 -8.91 9.81 4.13
N GLU A 206 -7.62 9.69 3.84
CA GLU A 206 -6.64 9.00 4.70
C GLU A 206 -6.44 9.72 6.05
N ASP A 207 -6.43 11.05 6.02
CA ASP A 207 -5.93 11.88 7.12
C ASP A 207 -6.93 12.21 8.25
N ASP A 208 -8.20 11.86 8.12
CA ASP A 208 -9.24 12.28 9.08
C ASP A 208 -9.23 11.48 10.41
N HIS A 209 -8.32 10.51 10.55
CA HIS A 209 -8.26 9.61 11.71
C HIS A 209 -7.03 9.77 12.61
N TYR A 210 -6.09 10.67 12.29
CA TYR A 210 -4.92 10.98 13.13
C TYR A 210 -5.22 11.88 14.33
N ILE A 211 -6.45 11.87 14.88
CA ILE A 211 -6.69 12.48 16.19
C ILE A 211 -6.06 11.56 17.25
N ASN A 212 -4.80 11.87 17.48
CA ASN A 212 -3.96 11.43 18.57
C ASN A 212 -4.72 11.70 19.89
N ASN A 213 -5.45 10.71 20.39
CA ASN A 213 -5.83 10.67 21.79
C ASN A 213 -4.55 10.40 22.60
N GLN A 214 -3.68 11.41 22.71
CA GLN A 214 -2.75 11.51 23.82
C GLN A 214 -3.55 11.85 25.09
N ILE A 215 -4.22 10.84 25.61
CA ILE A 215 -4.59 10.73 27.01
C ILE A 215 -4.20 9.27 27.30
N THR A 216 -3.10 8.97 27.99
CA THR A 216 -2.99 9.16 29.43
C THR A 216 -1.57 8.84 29.90
N SER A 217 -1.11 9.59 30.92
CA SER A 217 -0.20 9.22 32.02
C SER A 217 0.98 8.29 31.73
N SER A 218 2.19 8.83 31.92
CA SER A 218 3.32 8.29 32.70
C SER A 218 3.20 6.89 33.37
N LEU A 219 2.79 5.86 32.65
CA LEU A 219 2.84 4.46 33.05
C LEU A 219 3.85 3.80 32.11
N SER A 220 4.88 3.21 32.70
CA SER A 220 5.76 2.28 32.00
C SER A 220 4.88 1.21 31.34
N LYS A 221 4.83 1.18 30.01
CA LYS A 221 4.14 0.11 29.27
C LYS A 221 5.13 -1.02 29.02
N THR A 222 4.73 -2.26 29.26
CA THR A 222 5.52 -3.44 28.86
C THR A 222 5.20 -3.85 27.42
N VAL A 223 6.02 -4.71 26.82
CA VAL A 223 5.73 -5.33 25.52
C VAL A 223 4.38 -6.08 25.58
N ASP A 224 4.09 -6.79 26.67
CA ASP A 224 2.84 -7.54 26.79
C ASP A 224 1.60 -6.62 26.86
N GLU A 225 1.70 -5.49 27.57
CA GLU A 225 0.64 -4.48 27.65
C GLU A 225 0.41 -3.79 26.31
N LEU A 226 1.47 -3.50 25.56
CA LEU A 226 1.35 -2.97 24.19
C LEU A 226 0.68 -4.00 23.27
N ALA A 227 1.09 -5.26 23.34
CA ALA A 227 0.54 -6.33 22.52
C ALA A 227 -0.97 -6.54 22.77
N THR A 228 -1.39 -6.43 24.03
CA THR A 228 -2.78 -6.65 24.48
C THR A 228 -3.63 -5.38 24.57
N SER A 229 -3.06 -4.23 24.18
CA SER A 229 -3.78 -2.98 24.06
C SER A 229 -5.00 -3.11 23.14
N GLN A 230 -6.04 -2.32 23.42
CA GLN A 230 -7.27 -2.33 22.63
C GLN A 230 -6.95 -2.07 21.16
N PHE A 231 -7.36 -3.02 20.30
CA PHE A 231 -7.30 -2.85 18.86
C PHE A 231 -8.49 -2.00 18.39
N ILE A 232 -8.20 -1.02 17.54
CA ILE A 232 -9.18 -0.19 16.84
C ILE A 232 -8.84 -0.33 15.36
N SER A 233 -9.78 -0.79 14.54
CA SER A 233 -9.51 -0.99 13.12
C SER A 233 -9.34 0.33 12.38
N ASP A 234 -8.55 0.30 11.30
CA ASP A 234 -8.47 1.39 10.34
C ASP A 234 -9.85 1.62 9.69
N THR A 235 -10.15 2.88 9.37
CA THR A 235 -11.39 3.31 8.73
C THR A 235 -11.14 4.10 7.45
N SER A 236 -9.88 4.26 7.04
CA SER A 236 -9.48 4.90 5.79
C SER A 236 -10.02 4.11 4.60
N LEU A 237 -10.89 4.74 3.82
CA LEU A 237 -11.45 4.10 2.63
C LEU A 237 -10.40 3.85 1.52
N PRO A 238 -9.45 4.77 1.25
CA PRO A 238 -8.31 4.49 0.37
C PRO A 238 -7.54 3.23 0.78
N ASN A 239 -7.16 3.12 2.06
CA ASN A 239 -6.44 1.98 2.63
C ASN A 239 -7.24 0.67 2.47
N LYS A 240 -8.53 0.70 2.82
CA LYS A 240 -9.47 -0.41 2.62
C LYS A 240 -9.52 -0.90 1.18
N SER A 241 -9.33 0.00 0.21
CA SER A 241 -9.36 -0.30 -1.22
C SER A 241 -8.02 -0.84 -1.80
N SER A 242 -7.01 -1.05 -0.96
CA SER A 242 -5.70 -1.56 -1.37
C SER A 242 -5.76 -2.95 -1.99
N LEU A 243 -4.99 -3.14 -3.07
CA LEU A 243 -4.67 -4.46 -3.60
C LEU A 243 -3.80 -5.20 -2.58
N SER A 244 -4.34 -6.30 -2.08
CA SER A 244 -3.64 -7.25 -1.21
C SER A 244 -3.75 -8.64 -1.81
N PHE A 245 -2.70 -9.43 -1.71
CA PHE A 245 -2.60 -10.71 -2.38
C PHE A 245 -1.61 -11.66 -1.71
N LEU A 246 -1.84 -12.95 -1.91
CA LEU A 246 -0.88 -14.02 -1.62
C LEU A 246 -0.16 -14.39 -2.91
N LEU A 247 1.15 -14.19 -2.94
CA LEU A 247 2.04 -14.63 -4.01
C LEU A 247 2.53 -16.06 -3.72
N GLU A 248 2.42 -16.95 -4.70
CA GLU A 248 2.97 -18.31 -4.64
C GLU A 248 3.89 -18.55 -5.83
N HIS A 249 5.11 -19.00 -5.57
CA HIS A 249 6.08 -19.42 -6.59
C HIS A 249 6.86 -20.61 -6.04
N ASN A 250 6.76 -21.76 -6.71
CA ASN A 250 7.32 -23.03 -6.26
C ASN A 250 6.75 -23.40 -4.87
N ASP A 251 7.61 -23.61 -3.89
CA ASP A 251 7.26 -23.89 -2.50
C ASP A 251 7.18 -22.63 -1.63
N LYS A 252 7.43 -21.44 -2.20
CA LYS A 252 7.46 -20.17 -1.47
C LYS A 252 6.14 -19.42 -1.54
N ARG A 253 5.78 -18.80 -0.41
CA ARG A 253 4.56 -18.01 -0.24
C ARG A 253 4.84 -16.67 0.44
N ILE A 254 4.42 -15.59 -0.20
CA ILE A 254 4.57 -14.23 0.31
C ILE A 254 3.21 -13.56 0.43
N LEU A 255 2.84 -13.15 1.63
CA LEU A 255 1.62 -12.40 1.90
C LEU A 255 1.91 -10.89 1.79
N CYS A 256 1.36 -10.24 0.78
CA CYS A 256 1.48 -8.81 0.53
C CYS A 256 0.17 -8.10 0.91
N LEU A 257 0.18 -7.32 1.98
CA LEU A 257 -1.03 -6.72 2.54
C LEU A 257 -1.33 -5.30 2.05
N GLY A 258 -0.39 -4.62 1.37
CA GLY A 258 -0.55 -3.20 1.02
C GLY A 258 -0.96 -2.41 2.27
N ASP A 259 -2.01 -1.60 2.15
CA ASP A 259 -2.57 -0.88 3.30
C ASP A 259 -3.96 -1.40 3.69
N CYS A 260 -4.28 -2.64 3.32
CA CYS A 260 -5.62 -3.19 3.54
C CYS A 260 -6.01 -3.28 5.03
N HIS A 261 -7.31 -3.39 5.27
CA HIS A 261 -7.84 -3.56 6.61
C HIS A 261 -7.73 -5.02 7.06
N VAL A 262 -7.67 -5.22 8.39
CA VAL A 262 -7.64 -6.56 9.00
C VAL A 262 -8.83 -7.41 8.55
N GLU A 263 -10.02 -6.81 8.48
CA GLU A 263 -11.27 -7.47 8.11
C GLU A 263 -11.24 -7.99 6.66
N THR A 264 -10.51 -7.32 5.76
CA THR A 264 -10.35 -7.77 4.37
C THR A 264 -9.61 -9.12 4.33
N VAL A 265 -8.54 -9.25 5.12
CA VAL A 265 -7.75 -10.49 5.20
C VAL A 265 -8.51 -11.58 5.94
N GLU A 266 -9.12 -11.27 7.09
CA GLU A 266 -9.89 -12.23 7.89
C GLU A 266 -11.09 -12.79 7.12
N SER A 267 -11.80 -11.94 6.37
CA SER A 267 -12.91 -12.39 5.51
C SER A 267 -12.45 -13.29 4.38
N TRP A 268 -11.28 -13.02 3.79
CA TRP A 268 -10.68 -13.89 2.77
C TRP A 268 -10.27 -15.24 3.35
N LEU A 269 -9.60 -15.27 4.50
CA LEU A 269 -9.23 -16.53 5.18
C LEU A 269 -10.47 -17.36 5.51
N ASN A 270 -11.54 -16.72 6.00
CA ASN A 270 -12.81 -17.38 6.31
C ASN A 270 -13.47 -17.94 5.04
N TYR A 271 -13.52 -17.16 3.96
CA TYR A 271 -14.08 -17.58 2.68
C TYR A 271 -13.33 -18.78 2.08
N ARG A 272 -12.00 -18.84 2.29
CA ARG A 272 -11.15 -19.95 1.83
C ARG A 272 -11.08 -21.11 2.81
N GLU A 273 -11.80 -21.05 3.93
CA GLU A 273 -11.78 -22.05 5.01
C GLU A 273 -10.35 -22.30 5.55
N ILE A 274 -9.52 -21.25 5.60
CA ILE A 274 -8.15 -21.31 6.10
C ILE A 274 -8.15 -20.95 7.59
N GLU A 275 -7.90 -21.93 8.45
CA GLU A 275 -7.75 -21.69 9.89
C GLU A 275 -6.41 -21.00 10.19
N ILE A 276 -5.32 -21.56 9.67
CA ILE A 276 -3.95 -21.04 9.78
C ILE A 276 -3.33 -20.99 8.38
N LEU A 277 -2.81 -19.84 8.00
CA LEU A 277 -2.10 -19.61 6.75
C LEU A 277 -0.59 -19.74 6.96
N ASP A 278 0.04 -20.73 6.33
CA ASP A 278 1.49 -20.87 6.27
C ASP A 278 2.08 -20.01 5.14
N VAL A 279 3.00 -19.10 5.50
CA VAL A 279 3.77 -18.26 4.56
C VAL A 279 5.22 -18.09 5.01
N ASP A 280 6.11 -17.86 4.04
CA ASP A 280 7.53 -17.60 4.29
C ASP A 280 7.79 -16.16 4.71
N LEU A 281 6.96 -15.23 4.19
CA LEU A 281 7.08 -13.81 4.44
C LEU A 281 5.73 -13.12 4.47
N VAL A 282 5.58 -12.15 5.38
CA VAL A 282 4.46 -11.21 5.42
C VAL A 282 5.00 -9.80 5.27
N LYS A 283 4.59 -9.07 4.22
CA LYS A 283 4.68 -7.61 4.22
C LYS A 283 3.52 -7.08 5.04
N ILE A 284 3.84 -6.56 6.22
CA ILE A 284 2.88 -5.98 7.15
C ILE A 284 2.20 -4.78 6.51
N SER A 285 0.91 -4.68 6.80
CA SER A 285 0.03 -3.67 6.24
C SER A 285 0.36 -2.27 6.74
N HIS A 286 0.18 -1.26 5.90
CA HIS A 286 0.16 0.16 6.27
C HIS A 286 1.36 0.53 7.14
N HIS A 287 2.55 0.23 6.63
CA HIS A 287 3.84 0.61 7.22
C HIS A 287 4.11 0.11 8.65
N GLY A 288 3.31 -0.84 9.16
CA GLY A 288 3.38 -1.27 10.56
C GLY A 288 2.40 -0.56 11.50
N SER A 289 1.32 0.01 10.97
CA SER A 289 0.24 0.61 11.73
C SER A 289 -0.43 -0.40 12.69
N LYS A 290 -0.66 0.03 13.93
CA LYS A 290 -1.40 -0.77 14.91
C LYS A 290 -2.88 -0.94 14.58
N ASN A 291 -3.42 -0.12 13.67
CA ASN A 291 -4.80 -0.19 13.25
C ASN A 291 -5.04 -1.25 12.16
N ASN A 292 -3.97 -1.76 11.54
CA ASN A 292 -4.04 -2.75 10.45
C ASN A 292 -3.42 -4.11 10.84
N THR A 293 -2.90 -4.26 12.06
CA THR A 293 -2.30 -5.52 12.54
C THR A 293 -2.87 -5.94 13.89
N SER A 294 -3.84 -6.87 13.89
CA SER A 294 -4.50 -7.38 15.09
C SER A 294 -3.84 -8.68 15.61
N LEU A 295 -4.01 -8.99 16.91
CA LEU A 295 -3.63 -10.30 17.45
C LEU A 295 -4.43 -11.44 16.80
N ASN A 296 -5.70 -11.23 16.46
CA ASN A 296 -6.53 -12.27 15.85
C ASN A 296 -5.95 -12.71 14.50
N LEU A 297 -5.68 -11.73 13.63
CA LEU A 297 -5.06 -11.96 12.33
C LEU A 297 -3.69 -12.63 12.46
N LEU A 298 -2.81 -12.11 13.32
CA LEU A 298 -1.47 -12.69 13.49
C LEU A 298 -1.51 -14.14 14.00
N ASN A 299 -2.44 -14.50 14.89
CA ASN A 299 -2.60 -15.90 15.34
C ASN A 299 -3.07 -16.86 14.22
N ARG A 300 -3.62 -16.33 13.12
CA ARG A 300 -4.01 -17.11 11.95
C ARG A 300 -2.92 -17.17 10.88
N ILE A 301 -1.74 -16.61 11.13
CA ILE A 301 -0.63 -16.58 10.18
C ILE A 301 0.59 -17.26 10.82
N ASN A 302 0.99 -18.40 10.27
CA ASN A 302 2.27 -19.01 10.62
C ASN A 302 3.36 -18.49 9.69
N CYS A 303 4.15 -17.54 10.19
CA CYS A 303 5.28 -16.95 9.48
C CYS A 303 6.49 -16.80 10.41
N ARG A 304 7.69 -16.71 9.83
CA ARG A 304 8.94 -16.36 10.55
C ARG A 304 9.52 -15.03 10.11
N ASN A 305 9.16 -14.48 8.95
CA ASN A 305 9.71 -13.24 8.42
C ASN A 305 8.60 -12.20 8.21
N TYR A 306 8.66 -11.12 8.98
CA TYR A 306 7.76 -9.98 8.84
C TYR A 306 8.55 -8.81 8.28
N PHE A 307 8.00 -8.16 7.25
CA PHE A 307 8.60 -7.02 6.58
C PHE A 307 7.76 -5.78 6.88
N ILE A 308 8.43 -4.69 7.25
CA ILE A 308 7.83 -3.39 7.52
C ILE A 308 8.64 -2.36 6.71
N SER A 309 7.96 -1.61 5.84
CA SER A 309 8.59 -0.50 5.10
C SER A 309 8.20 0.80 5.77
N THR A 310 9.16 1.57 6.27
CA THR A 310 8.95 2.94 6.75
C THR A 310 10.29 3.50 7.24
N ASN A 311 10.44 4.82 7.22
CA ASN A 311 11.53 5.54 7.89
C ASN A 311 11.14 6.09 9.27
N GLY A 312 9.89 5.89 9.69
CA GLY A 312 9.34 6.35 10.98
C GLY A 312 9.18 7.85 11.18
N ASN A 313 9.48 8.68 10.18
CA ASN A 313 9.53 10.14 10.37
C ASN A 313 8.17 10.84 10.33
N LEU A 314 7.25 10.41 9.46
CA LEU A 314 5.98 11.13 9.22
C LEU A 314 4.87 10.67 10.18
N HIS A 315 4.63 9.36 10.25
CA HIS A 315 3.52 8.76 11.00
C HIS A 315 3.96 8.06 12.30
N SER A 316 5.26 8.10 12.63
CA SER A 316 5.84 7.35 13.76
C SER A 316 5.62 5.83 13.66
N HIS A 317 5.37 5.31 12.47
CA HIS A 317 5.35 3.87 12.20
C HIS A 317 6.77 3.27 12.21
N PRO A 318 6.94 1.97 12.46
CA PRO A 318 5.90 1.06 12.94
C PRO A 318 5.46 1.42 14.36
N ASP A 319 4.18 1.20 14.66
CA ASP A 319 3.71 1.32 16.04
C ASP A 319 4.34 0.22 16.91
N LEU A 320 4.71 0.57 18.15
CA LEU A 320 5.23 -0.41 19.11
C LEU A 320 4.22 -1.52 19.40
N GLU A 321 2.92 -1.20 19.37
CA GLU A 321 1.84 -2.18 19.48
C GLU A 321 1.91 -3.24 18.38
N THR A 322 2.23 -2.88 17.14
CA THR A 322 2.41 -3.83 16.04
C THR A 322 3.58 -4.76 16.30
N LEU A 323 4.73 -4.20 16.65
CA LEU A 323 5.94 -4.97 16.97
C LEU A 323 5.69 -5.93 18.14
N ALA A 324 5.03 -5.44 19.19
CA ALA A 324 4.69 -6.21 20.37
C ALA A 324 3.72 -7.35 20.06
N ARG A 325 2.72 -7.13 19.20
CA ARG A 325 1.77 -8.18 18.77
C ARG A 325 2.48 -9.28 17.99
N ILE A 326 3.40 -8.91 17.07
CA ILE A 326 4.22 -9.89 16.34
C ILE A 326 5.10 -10.67 17.32
N ALA A 327 5.79 -9.99 18.24
CA ALA A 327 6.63 -10.65 19.24
C ALA A 327 5.83 -11.60 20.13
N LYS A 328 4.63 -11.20 20.59
CA LYS A 328 3.76 -12.00 21.46
C LYS A 328 3.28 -13.28 20.79
N VAL A 329 2.76 -13.20 19.56
CA VAL A 329 2.24 -14.38 18.84
C VAL A 329 3.36 -15.36 18.48
N ASN A 330 4.58 -14.87 18.28
CA ASN A 330 5.70 -15.68 17.80
C ASN A 330 6.74 -15.99 18.89
N LYS A 331 6.43 -15.77 20.18
CA LYS A 331 7.36 -15.89 21.31
C LYS A 331 8.17 -17.20 21.34
N ASP A 332 7.55 -18.30 20.94
CA ASP A 332 8.14 -19.65 21.04
C ASP A 332 8.87 -20.11 19.76
N LYS A 333 9.02 -19.25 18.75
CA LYS A 333 9.72 -19.60 17.51
C LYS A 333 10.62 -18.47 17.01
N GLU A 334 11.75 -18.86 16.42
CA GLU A 334 12.67 -17.90 15.82
C GLU A 334 11.96 -17.09 14.73
N THR A 335 11.90 -15.77 14.92
CA THR A 335 11.13 -14.84 14.10
C THR A 335 11.91 -13.56 13.87
N PHE A 336 11.88 -13.06 12.64
CA PHE A 336 12.56 -11.85 12.21
C PHE A 336 11.53 -10.79 11.85
N ILE A 337 11.62 -9.64 12.52
CA ILE A 337 10.90 -8.43 12.15
C ILE A 337 11.89 -7.52 11.44
N ASN A 338 11.75 -7.39 10.13
CA ASN A 338 12.71 -6.75 9.26
C ASN A 338 12.20 -5.40 8.77
N MET A 339 13.04 -4.38 8.88
CA MET A 339 12.76 -2.99 8.50
C MET A 339 13.80 -2.50 7.49
N ASN A 340 13.36 -1.74 6.48
CA ASN A 340 14.23 -1.21 5.42
C ASN A 340 15.04 0.02 5.83
N TYR A 341 14.75 0.60 7.01
CA TYR A 341 15.48 1.71 7.60
C TYR A 341 15.93 1.37 9.03
N GLU A 342 16.89 2.16 9.50
CA GLU A 342 17.15 2.32 10.93
C GLU A 342 16.04 3.18 11.54
N ILE A 343 15.38 2.68 12.59
CA ILE A 343 14.17 3.28 13.16
C ILE A 343 14.49 3.85 14.54
N GLU A 344 14.86 5.13 14.58
CA GLU A 344 15.30 5.80 15.81
C GLU A 344 14.17 6.01 16.84
N ASN A 345 12.91 5.95 16.42
CA ASN A 345 11.74 6.14 17.28
C ASN A 345 11.35 4.90 18.10
N ILE A 346 12.03 3.76 17.94
CA ILE A 346 11.83 2.59 18.82
C ILE A 346 12.64 2.80 20.11
N PRO A 347 11.99 2.91 21.28
CA PRO A 347 12.70 3.17 22.54
C PRO A 347 13.64 2.02 22.95
N SER A 348 14.76 2.35 23.60
CA SER A 348 15.72 1.34 24.06
C SER A 348 15.10 0.32 25.02
N TRP A 349 14.23 0.75 25.93
CA TRP A 349 13.54 -0.15 26.86
C TRP A 349 12.73 -1.23 26.14
N PHE A 350 12.18 -0.93 24.96
CA PHE A 350 11.39 -1.88 24.18
C PHE A 350 12.31 -2.95 23.59
N LEU A 351 13.46 -2.53 23.03
CA LEU A 351 14.47 -3.45 22.49
C LEU A 351 15.05 -4.33 23.60
N GLU A 352 15.39 -3.75 24.75
CA GLU A 352 15.89 -4.46 25.93
C GLU A 352 14.87 -5.52 26.41
N GLU A 353 13.58 -5.15 26.52
CA GLU A 353 12.54 -6.10 26.93
C GLU A 353 12.31 -7.23 25.90
N ILE A 354 12.41 -6.92 24.59
CA ILE A 354 12.36 -7.94 23.54
C ILE A 354 13.52 -8.92 23.69
N GLU A 355 14.75 -8.45 23.87
CA GLU A 355 15.93 -9.31 24.06
C GLU A 355 15.81 -10.19 25.31
N GLU A 356 15.31 -9.65 26.41
CA GLU A 356 15.19 -10.35 27.69
C GLU A 356 14.02 -11.35 27.74
N GLN A 357 12.84 -10.95 27.25
CA GLN A 357 11.58 -11.70 27.46
C GLN A 357 11.05 -12.41 26.21
N TYR A 358 11.54 -12.01 25.03
CA TYR A 358 11.13 -12.52 23.72
C TYR A 358 12.36 -12.90 22.90
N SER A 359 13.31 -13.62 23.50
CA SER A 359 14.66 -13.91 22.94
C SER A 359 14.68 -14.64 21.57
N ASN A 360 13.57 -15.23 21.13
CA ASN A 360 13.42 -15.79 19.79
C ASN A 360 13.08 -14.75 18.71
N ILE A 361 12.75 -13.52 19.11
CA ILE A 361 12.37 -12.42 18.23
C ILE A 361 13.59 -11.58 17.93
N LYS A 362 13.88 -11.38 16.65
CA LYS A 362 15.00 -10.59 16.14
C LYS A 362 14.45 -9.40 15.38
N ILE A 363 14.71 -8.19 15.86
CA ILE A 363 14.39 -6.96 15.14
C ILE A 363 15.62 -6.59 14.30
N MET A 364 15.46 -6.66 12.98
CA MET A 364 16.50 -6.35 12.00
C MET A 364 16.16 -5.02 11.33
N MET A 365 17.06 -4.05 11.41
CA MET A 365 16.88 -2.72 10.83
C MET A 365 17.87 -2.49 9.68
N GLY A 366 17.54 -1.55 8.80
CA GLY A 366 18.39 -1.16 7.68
C GLY A 366 18.60 -2.26 6.63
N ILE A 367 17.73 -3.26 6.56
CA ILE A 367 17.90 -4.39 5.63
C ILE A 367 17.51 -4.02 4.20
N GLU A 368 18.22 -4.56 3.21
CA GLU A 368 17.92 -4.32 1.79
C GLU A 368 16.98 -5.38 1.21
N GLY A 369 16.96 -6.59 1.79
CA GLY A 369 16.12 -7.69 1.35
C GLY A 369 16.44 -9.00 2.07
N VAL A 370 15.76 -10.06 1.66
CA VAL A 370 16.03 -11.46 2.07
C VAL A 370 15.99 -12.34 0.82
N GLU A 371 16.74 -13.44 0.85
CA GLU A 371 16.80 -14.45 -0.21
C GLU A 371 16.31 -15.80 0.37
N PHE A 372 15.58 -16.58 -0.42
CA PHE A 372 14.82 -17.75 0.03
C PHE A 372 15.22 -19.06 -0.65
#